data_AF-A0A507E5D4-F1
#
_entry.id   AF-A0A507E5D4-F1
#
_cell.length_a   1.000
_cell.length_b   1.000
_cell.length_c   1.000
_cell.angle_alpha   90.00
_cell.angle_beta   90.00
_cell.angle_gamma   90.00
#
_symmetry.space_group_name_H-M   'P 1'
#
loop_
_entity.id
_entity.type
_entity.pdbx_description
1 polymer ?
#
loop_
_entity_poly.entity_id
_entity_poly.type
_entity_poly.pdbx_seq_one_letter_code
_entity_poly.pdbx_strand_id
1 'polypeptide(L)'
;MLATAPVPPSASQALKDLAKLQQDLPKTELWFQQLKTSWLNKYDAAVNKGSDEEDDDLGKGATFPDKDRTERLDIPALLKAQPKNVEAEFHFHEELFKKLKFTYVEQKAKEGFLKRVLDVPPRFPSQTDLKDLEARAANEKEQLRARKTACKEMRGQVEELIVSAYNGHAALTERAQQAAQTMEEHKTLENELEELAKHCSPARDGIDDRERVVQEQDAVLAELQEQVNHWKSKLDYRQSKNATLEAEVAKLRSRGTESDSAAAEALRISKSKDPQLEKLGKWYREQTLFLKRIQGVREIRHPKNSADQIEIVWDLVGNVSCTLLIAYHRDYTAPSGYVLDAKFTDVPYQCSIADILLTANTQHKSLEGMLRHLTQHVPLRVRNLTEREREMEALAALAVEHEHDIEHMEDNNPYTGVSYDPETRQVMVHVDATGRTFALRLDENYPWAGADGIRVVAVEPRVGDESMDEAEEWTTKCRTSGVRTVKDFIPLLK
;
A
#
# COMPACT_ATOMS: atom_id res chain seq x y z
N MET A 1 -31.10 -37.73 25.50
CA MET A 1 -31.44 -37.91 24.08
C MET A 1 -30.21 -37.55 23.27
N LEU A 2 -29.39 -38.56 22.93
CA LEU A 2 -28.17 -38.37 22.13
C LEU A 2 -28.59 -38.25 20.66
N ALA A 3 -28.38 -37.06 20.09
CA ALA A 3 -28.66 -36.79 18.69
C ALA A 3 -27.67 -37.57 17.82
N THR A 4 -28.20 -38.51 17.06
CA THR A 4 -27.47 -39.30 16.06
C THR A 4 -26.95 -38.38 14.95
N ALA A 5 -25.62 -38.36 14.78
CA ALA A 5 -24.94 -37.65 13.71
C ALA A 5 -25.42 -38.14 12.32
N PRO A 6 -25.53 -37.25 11.32
CA PRO A 6 -25.98 -37.62 9.99
C PRO A 6 -24.97 -38.58 9.34
N VAL A 7 -25.49 -39.71 8.85
CA VAL A 7 -24.71 -40.73 8.14
C VAL A 7 -24.10 -40.10 6.88
N PRO A 8 -22.79 -40.24 6.65
CA PRO A 8 -22.14 -39.69 5.46
C PRO A 8 -22.74 -40.32 4.19
N PRO A 9 -22.96 -39.52 3.13
CA PRO A 9 -23.51 -40.04 1.88
C PRO A 9 -22.62 -41.16 1.34
N SER A 10 -23.25 -42.22 0.85
CA SER A 10 -22.55 -43.34 0.21
C SER A 10 -21.63 -42.82 -0.89
N ALA A 11 -20.43 -43.39 -1.04
CA ALA A 11 -19.45 -42.99 -2.05
C ALA A 11 -20.06 -42.94 -3.48
N SER A 12 -21.09 -43.75 -3.74
CA SER A 12 -21.84 -43.74 -5.01
C SER A 12 -22.71 -42.47 -5.20
N GLN A 13 -23.25 -41.90 -4.12
CA GLN A 13 -23.97 -40.63 -4.15
C GLN A 13 -23.01 -39.45 -4.31
N ALA A 14 -21.88 -39.45 -3.60
CA ALA A 14 -20.86 -38.41 -3.75
C ALA A 14 -20.31 -38.34 -5.19
N LEU A 15 -20.10 -39.48 -5.84
CA LEU A 15 -19.68 -39.55 -7.25
C LEU A 15 -20.76 -39.03 -8.21
N LYS A 16 -22.04 -39.31 -7.95
CA LYS A 16 -23.15 -38.77 -8.76
C LYS A 16 -23.30 -37.27 -8.58
N ASP A 17 -23.10 -36.76 -7.37
CA ASP A 17 -23.16 -35.33 -7.07
C ASP A 17 -21.97 -34.59 -7.71
N LEU A 18 -20.77 -35.17 -7.70
CA LEU A 18 -19.59 -34.65 -8.41
C LEU A 18 -19.76 -34.62 -9.93
N ALA A 19 -20.31 -35.68 -10.52
CA ALA A 19 -20.59 -35.73 -11.96
C ALA A 19 -21.64 -34.67 -12.38
N LYS A 20 -22.63 -34.42 -11.51
CA LYS A 20 -23.63 -33.36 -11.72
C LYS A 20 -23.00 -31.96 -11.61
N LEU A 21 -22.09 -31.77 -10.65
CA LEU A 21 -21.36 -30.51 -10.47
C LEU A 21 -20.43 -30.20 -11.65
N GLN A 22 -19.80 -31.22 -12.22
CA GLN A 22 -18.95 -31.10 -13.43
C GLN A 22 -19.77 -30.69 -14.67
N GLN A 23 -21.02 -31.14 -14.79
CA GLN A 23 -21.93 -30.71 -15.86
C GLN A 23 -22.47 -29.29 -15.66
N ASP A 24 -22.56 -28.81 -14.42
CA ASP A 24 -23.09 -27.49 -14.10
C ASP A 24 -22.01 -26.38 -14.03
N LEU A 25 -20.73 -26.75 -13.92
CA LEU A 25 -19.59 -25.82 -13.94
C LEU A 25 -19.61 -24.81 -15.11
N PRO A 26 -19.83 -25.23 -16.38
CA PRO A 26 -19.87 -24.32 -17.52
C PRO A 26 -21.02 -23.30 -17.43
N LYS A 27 -22.12 -23.66 -16.75
CA LYS A 27 -23.27 -22.76 -16.55
C LYS A 27 -23.01 -21.74 -15.45
N THR A 28 -22.24 -22.10 -14.43
CA THR A 28 -21.87 -21.17 -13.36
C THR A 28 -20.90 -20.09 -13.85
N GLU A 29 -19.97 -20.43 -14.74
CA GLU A 29 -19.03 -19.46 -15.32
C GLU A 29 -19.75 -18.44 -16.23
N LEU A 30 -20.75 -18.90 -17.00
CA LEU A 30 -21.67 -18.03 -17.74
C LEU A 30 -22.48 -17.10 -16.80
N TRP A 31 -22.92 -17.60 -15.65
CA TRP A 31 -23.65 -16.81 -14.67
C TRP A 31 -22.77 -15.70 -14.05
N PHE A 32 -21.51 -15.98 -13.71
CA PHE A 32 -20.58 -14.97 -13.21
C PHE A 32 -20.22 -13.92 -14.26
N GLN A 33 -20.08 -14.31 -15.53
CA GLN A 33 -19.88 -13.34 -16.62
C GLN A 33 -21.12 -12.46 -16.87
N GLN A 34 -22.32 -13.01 -16.76
CA GLN A 34 -23.57 -12.25 -16.82
C GLN A 34 -23.72 -11.29 -15.63
N LEU A 35 -23.28 -11.71 -14.43
CA LEU A 35 -23.29 -10.84 -13.25
C LEU A 35 -22.30 -9.67 -13.42
N LYS A 36 -21.09 -9.94 -13.90
CA LYS A 36 -20.06 -8.93 -14.18
C LYS A 36 -20.53 -7.90 -15.20
N THR A 37 -21.15 -8.35 -16.31
CA THR A 37 -21.67 -7.44 -17.34
C THR A 37 -22.90 -6.67 -16.86
N SER A 38 -23.78 -7.27 -16.05
CA SER A 38 -24.88 -6.56 -15.40
C SER A 38 -24.39 -5.47 -14.44
N TRP A 39 -23.30 -5.72 -13.71
CA TRP A 39 -22.73 -4.76 -12.77
C TRP A 39 -22.05 -3.59 -13.49
N LEU A 40 -21.26 -3.86 -14.54
CA LEU A 40 -20.66 -2.83 -15.39
C LEU A 40 -21.72 -1.95 -16.05
N ASN A 41 -22.79 -2.55 -16.60
CA ASN A 41 -23.88 -1.79 -17.21
C ASN A 41 -24.65 -0.93 -16.21
N LYS A 42 -24.78 -1.37 -14.95
CA LYS A 42 -25.37 -0.54 -13.88
C LYS A 42 -24.46 0.60 -13.45
N TYR A 43 -23.14 0.37 -13.44
CA TYR A 43 -22.15 1.39 -13.11
C TYR A 43 -22.09 2.47 -14.20
N ASP A 44 -22.01 2.07 -15.48
CA ASP A 44 -22.02 3.01 -16.61
C ASP A 44 -23.36 3.75 -16.75
N ALA A 45 -24.47 3.10 -16.41
CA ALA A 45 -25.78 3.76 -16.36
C ALA A 45 -25.92 4.73 -15.17
N ALA A 46 -25.18 4.54 -14.07
CA ALA A 46 -25.14 5.48 -12.95
C ALA A 46 -24.22 6.67 -13.23
N VAL A 47 -23.11 6.44 -13.92
CA VAL A 47 -22.19 7.50 -14.38
C VAL A 47 -22.84 8.38 -15.45
N ASN A 48 -23.58 7.79 -16.40
CA ASN A 48 -24.30 8.56 -17.43
C ASN A 48 -25.66 9.13 -16.97
N LYS A 49 -26.18 8.75 -15.80
CA LYS A 49 -27.37 9.40 -15.20
C LYS A 49 -27.02 10.56 -14.26
N GLY A 50 -25.74 10.79 -13.97
CA GLY A 50 -25.29 11.88 -13.11
C GLY A 50 -25.07 13.23 -13.82
N SER A 51 -25.31 13.32 -15.14
CA SER A 51 -25.03 14.54 -15.92
C SER A 51 -26.26 15.23 -16.53
N ASP A 52 -27.46 14.67 -16.37
CA ASP A 52 -28.70 15.26 -16.92
C ASP A 52 -29.78 15.29 -15.84
N GLU A 53 -29.66 16.21 -14.88
CA GLU A 53 -30.80 16.74 -14.12
C GLU A 53 -30.53 18.21 -13.75
N GLU A 54 -31.13 19.07 -14.58
CA GLU A 54 -31.79 20.33 -14.21
C GLU A 54 -31.02 21.29 -13.29
N ASP A 55 -30.09 22.03 -13.90
CA ASP A 55 -29.72 23.38 -13.44
C ASP A 55 -30.96 24.29 -13.61
N ASP A 56 -31.72 24.44 -12.51
CA ASP A 56 -32.62 25.57 -12.33
C ASP A 56 -31.79 26.86 -12.46
N ASP A 57 -32.02 27.58 -13.56
CA ASP A 57 -31.44 28.88 -13.90
C ASP A 57 -31.91 29.96 -12.89
N LEU A 58 -31.38 29.88 -11.67
CA LEU A 58 -31.44 30.94 -10.68
C LEU A 58 -30.44 32.02 -11.07
N GLY A 59 -30.91 32.89 -11.96
CA GLY A 59 -30.48 34.26 -12.21
C GLY A 59 -29.14 34.67 -11.60
N LYS A 60 -28.06 34.43 -12.35
CA LYS A 60 -26.79 35.12 -12.14
C LYS A 60 -27.05 36.62 -12.30
N GLY A 61 -27.01 37.35 -11.19
CA GLY A 61 -27.11 38.80 -11.14
C GLY A 61 -25.98 39.42 -11.94
N ALA A 62 -26.23 39.72 -13.21
CA ALA A 62 -25.41 40.62 -13.98
C ALA A 62 -25.49 42.00 -13.32
N THR A 63 -24.44 42.39 -12.62
CA THR A 63 -24.20 43.79 -12.26
C THR A 63 -24.16 44.59 -13.56
N PHE A 64 -25.20 45.38 -13.80
CA PHE A 64 -25.22 46.34 -14.90
C PHE A 64 -24.02 47.30 -14.77
N PRO A 65 -23.22 47.53 -15.83
CA PRO A 65 -22.30 48.65 -15.87
C PRO A 65 -23.14 49.93 -16.03
N ASP A 66 -23.56 50.48 -14.91
CA ASP A 66 -24.29 51.73 -14.82
C ASP A 66 -23.31 52.89 -14.69
N LYS A 67 -22.79 53.40 -15.83
CA LYS A 67 -22.12 54.71 -15.88
C LYS A 67 -22.38 55.59 -17.11
N ASP A 68 -23.09 55.16 -18.15
CA ASP A 68 -23.19 55.96 -19.39
C ASP A 68 -24.61 56.13 -19.97
N ARG A 69 -25.67 56.02 -19.16
CA ARG A 69 -27.05 56.22 -19.68
C ARG A 69 -27.89 57.21 -18.89
N THR A 70 -27.37 58.42 -18.75
CA THR A 70 -28.19 59.61 -18.49
C THR A 70 -27.98 60.70 -19.54
N GLU A 71 -27.89 60.32 -20.81
CA GLU A 71 -28.47 61.20 -21.82
C GLU A 71 -29.98 61.03 -21.72
N ARG A 72 -30.63 61.99 -21.06
CA ARG A 72 -32.08 62.19 -21.16
C ARG A 72 -32.41 62.32 -22.65
N LEU A 73 -32.79 61.22 -23.28
CA LEU A 73 -33.47 61.26 -24.56
C LEU A 73 -34.78 62.01 -24.31
N ASP A 74 -34.81 63.29 -24.67
CA ASP A 74 -36.03 64.08 -24.69
C ASP A 74 -36.92 63.55 -25.82
N ILE A 75 -37.63 62.47 -25.52
CA ILE A 75 -38.61 61.81 -26.38
C ILE A 75 -39.57 62.83 -27.03
N PRO A 76 -40.06 63.90 -26.34
CA PRO A 76 -40.90 64.92 -26.96
C PRO A 76 -40.22 65.72 -28.09
N ALA A 77 -38.90 65.91 -28.03
CA ALA A 77 -38.15 66.68 -29.02
C ALA A 77 -37.88 65.86 -30.30
N LEU A 78 -37.64 64.54 -30.15
CA LEU A 78 -37.52 63.60 -31.28
C LEU A 78 -38.86 63.38 -32.00
N LEU A 79 -39.99 63.46 -31.29
CA LEU A 79 -41.34 63.30 -31.83
C LEU A 79 -41.78 64.43 -32.78
N LYS A 80 -41.27 65.66 -32.59
CA LYS A 80 -41.56 66.78 -33.50
C LYS A 80 -40.81 66.65 -34.84
N ALA A 81 -39.72 65.89 -34.89
CA ALA A 81 -38.84 65.83 -36.05
C ALA A 81 -39.25 64.76 -37.08
N GLN A 82 -39.91 63.67 -36.68
CA GLN A 82 -40.33 62.60 -37.60
C GLN A 82 -41.68 61.95 -37.23
N PRO A 83 -42.80 62.38 -37.85
CA PRO A 83 -44.15 61.85 -37.55
C PRO A 83 -44.39 60.41 -38.03
N LYS A 84 -43.40 59.74 -38.65
CA LYS A 84 -43.49 58.34 -39.07
C LYS A 84 -43.03 57.34 -38.00
N ASN A 85 -42.59 57.79 -36.83
CA ASN A 85 -41.96 56.95 -35.81
C ASN A 85 -42.86 56.57 -34.61
N VAL A 86 -44.18 56.77 -34.75
CA VAL A 86 -45.18 56.51 -33.69
C VAL A 86 -45.26 55.03 -33.31
N GLU A 87 -44.99 54.12 -34.25
CA GLU A 87 -45.03 52.67 -34.02
C GLU A 87 -43.87 52.19 -33.13
N ALA A 88 -42.67 52.76 -33.31
CA ALA A 88 -41.53 52.49 -32.44
C ALA A 88 -41.74 53.04 -31.02
N GLU A 89 -42.44 54.17 -30.88
CA GLU A 89 -42.81 54.74 -29.58
C GLU A 89 -43.82 53.86 -28.85
N PHE A 90 -44.82 53.33 -29.57
CA PHE A 90 -45.78 52.38 -29.00
C PHE A 90 -45.07 51.13 -28.48
N HIS A 91 -44.14 50.57 -29.26
CA HIS A 91 -43.32 49.44 -28.82
C HIS A 91 -42.40 49.78 -27.65
N PHE A 92 -41.79 50.96 -27.63
CA PHE A 92 -40.97 51.40 -26.50
C PHE A 92 -41.78 51.50 -25.21
N HIS A 93 -42.98 52.10 -25.27
CA HIS A 93 -43.86 52.18 -24.10
C HIS A 93 -44.39 50.80 -23.70
N GLU A 94 -44.72 49.94 -24.66
CA GLU A 94 -45.12 48.57 -24.39
C GLU A 94 -44.02 47.80 -23.65
N GLU A 95 -42.76 47.90 -24.09
CA GLU A 95 -41.61 47.31 -23.40
C GLU A 95 -41.36 47.93 -22.02
N LEU A 96 -41.48 49.26 -21.91
CA LEU A 96 -41.32 49.98 -20.64
C LEU A 96 -42.38 49.52 -19.63
N PHE A 97 -43.64 49.41 -20.04
CA PHE A 97 -44.72 48.94 -19.17
C PHE A 97 -44.59 47.44 -18.83
N LYS A 98 -44.10 46.61 -19.75
CA LYS A 98 -43.78 45.20 -19.47
C LYS A 98 -42.70 45.09 -18.40
N LYS A 99 -41.61 45.87 -18.52
CA LYS A 99 -40.53 45.93 -17.52
C LYS A 99 -41.04 46.43 -16.17
N LEU A 100 -41.79 47.53 -16.16
CA LEU A 100 -42.37 48.09 -14.94
C LEU A 100 -43.32 47.12 -14.23
N LYS A 101 -44.14 46.39 -15.01
CA LYS A 101 -45.03 45.34 -14.49
C LYS A 101 -44.23 44.19 -13.86
N PHE A 102 -43.14 43.76 -14.50
CA PHE A 102 -42.28 42.69 -13.97
C PHE A 102 -41.64 43.11 -12.65
N THR A 103 -41.05 44.30 -12.59
CA THR A 103 -40.45 44.86 -11.37
C THR A 103 -41.46 44.97 -10.23
N TYR A 104 -42.69 45.40 -10.52
CA TYR A 104 -43.75 45.50 -9.51
C TYR A 104 -44.17 44.14 -8.95
N VAL A 105 -44.30 43.12 -9.81
CA VAL A 105 -44.66 41.75 -9.39
C VAL A 105 -43.56 41.14 -8.53
N GLU A 106 -42.30 41.33 -8.93
CA GLU A 106 -41.14 40.88 -8.17
C GLU A 106 -41.08 41.55 -6.80
N GLN A 107 -41.26 42.87 -6.74
CA GLN A 107 -41.28 43.61 -5.48
C GLN A 107 -42.41 43.14 -4.57
N LYS A 108 -43.62 42.94 -5.11
CA LYS A 108 -44.76 42.42 -4.34
C LYS A 108 -44.52 40.99 -3.83
N ALA A 109 -43.79 40.16 -4.58
CA ALA A 109 -43.39 38.83 -4.15
C ALA A 109 -42.35 38.89 -3.02
N LYS A 110 -41.35 39.76 -3.13
CA LYS A 110 -40.34 40.01 -2.07
C LYS A 110 -41.00 40.52 -0.79
N GLU A 111 -41.89 41.49 -0.89
CA GLU A 111 -42.67 41.99 0.25
C GLU A 111 -43.55 40.90 0.86
N GLY A 112 -44.20 40.08 0.03
CA GLY A 112 -44.99 38.94 0.50
C GLY A 112 -44.15 37.87 1.22
N PHE A 113 -42.94 37.59 0.72
CA PHE A 113 -41.99 36.68 1.35
C PHE A 113 -41.51 37.22 2.70
N LEU A 114 -41.03 38.47 2.72
CA LEU A 114 -40.60 39.16 3.96
C LEU A 114 -41.72 39.17 4.99
N LYS A 115 -42.97 39.47 4.57
CA LYS A 115 -44.11 39.44 5.47
C LYS A 115 -44.36 38.04 6.05
N ARG A 116 -44.27 36.98 5.25
CA ARG A 116 -44.42 35.59 5.75
C ARG A 116 -43.30 35.17 6.69
N VAL A 117 -42.06 35.58 6.39
CA VAL A 117 -40.89 35.32 7.24
C VAL A 117 -40.98 36.09 8.56
N LEU A 118 -41.53 37.30 8.55
CA LEU A 118 -41.72 38.14 9.74
C LEU A 118 -42.98 37.77 10.55
N ASP A 119 -44.03 37.25 9.91
CA ASP A 119 -45.27 36.82 10.58
C ASP A 119 -45.06 35.59 11.49
N VAL A 120 -44.05 34.76 11.19
CA VAL A 120 -43.66 33.62 12.03
C VAL A 120 -42.35 33.97 12.75
N PRO A 121 -42.38 34.44 14.01
CA PRO A 121 -41.17 34.74 14.73
C PRO A 121 -40.32 33.46 14.86
N PRO A 122 -39.00 33.54 14.59
CA PRO A 122 -38.12 32.38 14.69
C PRO A 122 -38.17 31.83 16.11
N ARG A 123 -38.54 30.55 16.23
CA ARG A 123 -38.54 29.87 17.52
C ARG A 123 -37.09 29.49 17.85
N PHE A 124 -36.48 30.23 18.77
CA PHE A 124 -35.18 29.88 19.30
C PHE A 124 -35.30 28.62 20.17
N PRO A 125 -34.43 27.61 19.98
CA PRO A 125 -34.38 26.44 20.85
C PRO A 125 -34.14 26.88 22.30
N SER A 126 -34.86 26.27 23.25
CA SER A 126 -34.55 26.48 24.66
C SER A 126 -33.26 25.76 25.03
N GLN A 127 -32.58 26.17 26.10
CA GLN A 127 -31.40 25.45 26.60
C GLN A 127 -31.69 23.99 26.94
N THR A 128 -32.93 23.66 27.30
CA THR A 128 -33.38 22.27 27.51
C THR A 128 -33.47 21.50 26.19
N ASP A 129 -33.98 22.13 25.13
CA ASP A 129 -34.05 21.49 23.80
C ASP A 129 -32.63 21.20 23.27
N LEU A 130 -31.69 22.12 23.48
CA LEU A 130 -30.28 21.95 23.09
C LEU A 130 -29.62 20.77 23.82
N LYS A 131 -29.77 20.71 25.16
CA LYS A 131 -29.22 19.60 25.96
C LYS A 131 -29.82 18.25 25.56
N ASP A 132 -31.12 18.20 25.30
CA ASP A 132 -31.78 16.98 24.84
C ASP A 132 -31.28 16.56 23.45
N LEU A 133 -30.98 17.53 22.58
CA LEU A 133 -30.47 17.27 21.23
C LEU A 133 -29.00 16.82 21.26
N GLU A 134 -28.17 17.42 22.11
CA GLU A 134 -26.79 16.98 22.38
C GLU A 134 -26.75 15.56 22.95
N ALA A 135 -27.64 15.24 23.90
CA ALA A 135 -27.73 13.89 24.47
C ALA A 135 -28.14 12.83 23.43
N ARG A 136 -29.09 13.17 22.55
CA ARG A 136 -29.48 12.28 21.43
C ARG A 136 -28.34 12.12 20.43
N ALA A 137 -27.68 13.21 20.04
CA ALA A 137 -26.56 13.17 19.11
C ALA A 137 -25.38 12.35 19.68
N ALA A 138 -25.09 12.47 20.97
CA ALA A 138 -24.07 11.67 21.64
C ALA A 138 -24.39 10.16 21.61
N ASN A 139 -25.64 9.80 21.94
CA ASN A 139 -26.11 8.41 21.90
C ASN A 139 -26.10 7.84 20.48
N GLU A 140 -26.58 8.60 19.49
CA GLU A 140 -26.54 8.19 18.09
C GLU A 140 -25.11 8.03 17.57
N LYS A 141 -24.18 8.90 17.99
CA LYS A 141 -22.75 8.80 17.66
C LYS A 141 -22.11 7.56 18.29
N GLU A 142 -22.47 7.20 19.51
CA GLU A 142 -22.00 5.97 20.17
C GLU A 142 -22.54 4.72 19.46
N GLN A 143 -23.84 4.69 19.14
CA GLN A 143 -24.45 3.60 18.37
C GLN A 143 -23.82 3.47 16.99
N LEU A 144 -23.52 4.59 16.32
CA LEU A 144 -22.84 4.59 15.03
C LEU A 144 -21.42 4.03 15.14
N ARG A 145 -20.67 4.39 16.19
CA ARG A 145 -19.33 3.85 16.45
C ARG A 145 -19.39 2.34 16.67
N ALA A 146 -20.32 1.85 17.49
CA ALA A 146 -20.50 0.43 17.74
C ALA A 146 -20.88 -0.35 16.46
N ARG A 147 -21.74 0.22 15.60
CA ARG A 147 -22.07 -0.38 14.30
C ARG A 147 -20.89 -0.38 13.33
N LYS A 148 -20.09 0.68 13.31
CA LYS A 148 -18.87 0.75 12.49
C LYS A 148 -17.84 -0.30 12.91
N THR A 149 -17.63 -0.49 14.21
CA THR A 149 -16.71 -1.53 14.72
C THR A 149 -17.21 -2.93 14.38
N ALA A 150 -18.51 -3.21 14.61
CA ALA A 150 -19.11 -4.50 14.26
C ALA A 150 -19.02 -4.82 12.75
N CYS A 151 -19.23 -3.81 11.89
CA CYS A 151 -19.07 -3.97 10.44
C CYS A 151 -17.62 -4.24 10.04
N LYS A 152 -16.65 -3.57 10.68
CA LYS A 152 -15.22 -3.81 10.46
C LYS A 152 -14.81 -5.24 10.88
N GLU A 153 -15.29 -5.71 12.02
CA GLU A 153 -15.07 -7.09 12.49
C GLU A 153 -15.68 -8.12 11.55
N MET A 154 -16.93 -7.91 11.11
CA MET A 154 -17.60 -8.79 10.16
C MET A 154 -16.86 -8.85 8.82
N ARG A 155 -16.34 -7.70 8.34
CA ARG A 155 -15.51 -7.67 7.13
C ARG A 155 -14.23 -8.48 7.30
N GLY A 156 -13.54 -8.35 8.42
CA GLY A 156 -12.36 -9.16 8.74
C GLY A 156 -12.65 -10.66 8.74
N GLN A 157 -13.77 -11.08 9.35
CA GLN A 157 -14.20 -12.48 9.34
C GLN A 157 -14.50 -13.00 7.93
N VAL A 158 -15.11 -12.17 7.08
CA VAL A 158 -15.38 -12.52 5.68
C VAL A 158 -14.08 -12.65 4.89
N GLU A 159 -13.13 -11.74 5.07
CA GLU A 159 -11.81 -11.81 4.42
C GLU A 159 -11.05 -13.08 4.84
N GLU A 160 -11.03 -13.42 6.13
CA GLU A 160 -10.44 -14.66 6.63
C GLU A 160 -11.12 -15.90 6.04
N LEU A 161 -12.45 -15.89 5.96
CA LEU A 161 -13.22 -17.00 5.38
C LEU A 161 -12.93 -17.16 3.88
N ILE A 162 -12.80 -16.06 3.13
CA ILE A 162 -12.45 -16.07 1.71
C ILE A 162 -11.07 -16.70 1.52
N VAL A 163 -10.07 -16.28 2.30
CA VAL A 163 -8.70 -16.82 2.22
C VAL A 163 -8.69 -18.30 2.57
N SER A 164 -9.39 -18.70 3.64
CA SER A 164 -9.50 -20.11 4.04
C SER A 164 -10.21 -20.95 2.97
N ALA A 165 -11.28 -20.45 2.35
CA ALA A 165 -12.01 -21.14 1.30
C ALA A 165 -11.17 -21.29 0.03
N TYR A 166 -10.44 -20.25 -0.36
CA TYR A 166 -9.52 -20.28 -1.50
C TYR A 166 -8.41 -21.32 -1.31
N ASN A 167 -7.75 -21.30 -0.14
CA ASN A 167 -6.71 -22.28 0.19
C ASN A 167 -7.27 -23.71 0.24
N GLY A 168 -8.46 -23.88 0.81
CA GLY A 168 -9.16 -25.17 0.82
C GLY A 168 -9.48 -25.69 -0.58
N HIS A 169 -9.94 -24.82 -1.48
CA HIS A 169 -10.22 -25.18 -2.87
C HIS A 169 -8.94 -25.54 -3.64
N ALA A 170 -7.86 -24.79 -3.46
CA ALA A 170 -6.57 -25.10 -4.07
C ALA A 170 -6.05 -26.48 -3.62
N ALA A 171 -6.07 -26.76 -2.32
CA ALA A 171 -5.66 -28.05 -1.77
C ALA A 171 -6.57 -29.21 -2.24
N LEU A 172 -7.88 -28.98 -2.35
CA LEU A 172 -8.81 -29.99 -2.86
C LEU A 172 -8.58 -30.29 -4.34
N THR A 173 -8.26 -29.26 -5.13
CA THR A 173 -7.95 -29.40 -6.57
C THR A 173 -6.67 -30.18 -6.77
N GLU A 174 -5.62 -29.90 -5.99
CA GLU A 174 -4.38 -30.67 -6.02
C GLU A 174 -4.62 -32.14 -5.66
N ARG A 175 -5.38 -32.43 -4.60
CA ARG A 175 -5.75 -33.81 -4.23
C ARG A 175 -6.59 -34.50 -5.29
N ALA A 176 -7.49 -33.79 -5.96
CA ALA A 176 -8.28 -34.34 -7.06
C ALA A 176 -7.39 -34.70 -8.26
N GLN A 177 -6.39 -33.88 -8.57
CA GLN A 177 -5.41 -34.18 -9.62
C GLN A 177 -4.56 -35.41 -9.27
N GLN A 178 -4.07 -35.49 -8.03
CA GLN A 178 -3.32 -36.66 -7.56
C GLN A 178 -4.19 -37.93 -7.62
N ALA A 179 -5.45 -37.86 -7.18
CA ALA A 179 -6.38 -38.98 -7.27
C ALA A 179 -6.61 -39.41 -8.74
N ALA A 180 -6.79 -38.46 -9.66
CA ALA A 180 -6.94 -38.76 -11.08
C ALA A 180 -5.71 -39.47 -11.67
N GLN A 181 -4.50 -39.01 -11.32
CA GLN A 181 -3.24 -39.66 -11.72
C GLN A 181 -3.16 -41.10 -11.19
N THR A 182 -3.42 -41.30 -9.89
CA THR A 182 -3.39 -42.66 -9.31
C THR A 182 -4.46 -43.59 -9.91
N MET A 183 -5.62 -43.07 -10.31
CA MET A 183 -6.63 -43.86 -11.01
C MET A 183 -6.20 -44.24 -12.44
N GLU A 184 -5.45 -43.38 -13.11
CA GLU A 184 -4.87 -43.68 -14.43
C GLU A 184 -3.78 -44.74 -14.30
N GLU A 185 -2.89 -44.62 -13.32
CA GLU A 185 -1.89 -45.65 -12.98
C GLU A 185 -2.55 -46.99 -12.61
N HIS A 186 -3.65 -46.97 -11.86
CA HIS A 186 -4.37 -48.19 -11.52
C HIS A 186 -4.96 -48.87 -12.76
N LYS A 187 -5.52 -48.09 -13.69
CA LYS A 187 -6.04 -48.63 -14.96
C LYS A 187 -4.92 -49.20 -15.82
N THR A 188 -3.75 -48.56 -15.88
CA THR A 188 -2.61 -49.12 -16.60
C THR A 188 -2.16 -50.45 -15.99
N LEU A 189 -2.08 -50.53 -14.66
CA LEU A 189 -1.74 -51.77 -13.94
C LEU A 189 -2.81 -52.87 -14.12
N GLU A 190 -4.10 -52.52 -14.13
CA GLU A 190 -5.19 -53.47 -14.42
C GLU A 190 -5.09 -54.02 -15.85
N ASN A 191 -4.79 -53.16 -16.83
CA ASN A 191 -4.58 -53.59 -18.21
C ASN A 191 -3.36 -54.52 -18.33
N GLU A 192 -2.24 -54.20 -17.67
CA GLU A 192 -1.06 -55.05 -17.61
C GLU A 192 -1.37 -56.41 -16.95
N LEU A 193 -2.14 -56.42 -15.86
CA LEU A 193 -2.60 -57.65 -15.22
C LEU A 193 -3.51 -58.48 -16.12
N GLU A 194 -4.43 -57.85 -16.85
CA GLU A 194 -5.27 -58.55 -17.83
C GLU A 194 -4.45 -59.11 -19.00
N GLU A 195 -3.44 -58.39 -19.46
CA GLU A 195 -2.50 -58.86 -20.47
C GLU A 195 -1.71 -60.06 -19.94
N LEU A 196 -1.14 -59.98 -18.74
CA LEU A 196 -0.45 -61.09 -18.08
C LEU A 196 -1.38 -62.30 -17.88
N ALA A 197 -2.62 -62.09 -17.45
CA ALA A 197 -3.61 -63.14 -17.27
C ALA A 197 -4.01 -63.81 -18.59
N LYS A 198 -4.03 -63.07 -19.72
CA LYS A 198 -4.22 -63.65 -21.07
C LYS A 198 -3.04 -64.51 -21.51
N HIS A 199 -1.82 -64.18 -21.06
CA HIS A 199 -0.62 -64.99 -21.31
C HIS A 199 -0.52 -66.20 -20.36
N CYS A 200 -1.17 -66.15 -19.20
CA CYS A 200 -1.28 -67.26 -18.24
C CYS A 200 -2.65 -67.97 -18.35
N SER A 201 -2.85 -68.76 -19.42
CA SER A 201 -3.99 -69.68 -19.49
C SER A 201 -3.75 -70.92 -18.60
N PRO A 202 -4.70 -71.37 -17.77
CA PRO A 202 -4.53 -72.53 -16.90
C PRO A 202 -4.77 -73.82 -17.69
N ALA A 203 -3.84 -74.18 -18.56
CA ALA A 203 -3.87 -75.47 -19.24
C ALA A 203 -2.46 -75.90 -19.62
N ARG A 204 -1.89 -76.72 -18.72
CA ARG A 204 -0.61 -77.45 -18.76
C ARG A 204 0.57 -76.69 -18.17
N ASP A 205 0.71 -76.74 -16.84
CA ASP A 205 2.04 -76.65 -16.25
C ASP A 205 2.64 -78.06 -16.29
N GLY A 206 3.47 -78.30 -17.31
CA GLY A 206 4.43 -79.39 -17.26
C GLY A 206 5.42 -79.14 -16.13
N ILE A 207 6.13 -80.18 -15.70
CA ILE A 207 7.24 -80.02 -14.73
C ILE A 207 8.23 -78.94 -15.22
N ASP A 208 8.38 -78.79 -16.54
CA ASP A 208 9.20 -77.75 -17.19
C ASP A 208 8.76 -76.30 -16.87
N ASP A 209 7.46 -76.01 -16.72
CA ASP A 209 6.99 -74.66 -16.39
C ASP A 209 7.25 -74.33 -14.92
N ARG A 210 7.17 -75.34 -14.04
CA ARG A 210 7.60 -75.19 -12.65
C ARG A 210 9.10 -75.02 -12.53
N GLU A 211 9.89 -75.71 -13.36
CA GLU A 211 11.33 -75.50 -13.44
C GLU A 211 11.68 -74.10 -13.97
N ARG A 212 10.92 -73.55 -14.94
CA ARG A 212 11.09 -72.15 -15.36
C ARG A 212 10.73 -71.16 -14.26
N VAL A 213 9.64 -71.36 -13.53
CA VAL A 213 9.27 -70.49 -12.40
C VAL A 213 10.33 -70.56 -11.30
N VAL A 214 10.91 -71.74 -11.03
CA VAL A 214 12.02 -71.87 -10.08
C VAL A 214 13.27 -71.16 -10.60
N GLN A 215 13.61 -71.28 -11.88
CA GLN A 215 14.73 -70.54 -12.48
C GLN A 215 14.52 -69.02 -12.46
N GLU A 216 13.30 -68.55 -12.69
CA GLU A 216 12.93 -67.14 -12.58
C GLU A 216 13.01 -66.65 -11.13
N GLN A 217 12.54 -67.45 -10.17
CA GLN A 217 12.70 -67.15 -8.75
C GLN A 217 14.16 -67.15 -8.31
N ASP A 218 14.99 -68.08 -8.81
CA ASP A 218 16.42 -68.12 -8.54
C ASP A 218 17.15 -66.90 -9.16
N ALA A 219 16.73 -66.45 -10.35
CA ALA A 219 17.25 -65.24 -10.96
C ALA A 219 16.88 -63.99 -10.16
N VAL A 220 15.64 -63.89 -9.70
CA VAL A 220 15.18 -62.78 -8.82
C VAL A 220 15.91 -62.83 -7.47
N LEU A 221 16.13 -64.01 -6.89
CA LEU A 221 16.91 -64.17 -5.66
C LEU A 221 18.37 -63.77 -5.87
N ALA A 222 18.98 -64.13 -7.00
CA ALA A 222 20.34 -63.72 -7.34
C ALA A 222 20.44 -62.20 -7.50
N GLU A 223 19.48 -61.56 -8.18
CA GLU A 223 19.41 -60.11 -8.31
C GLU A 223 19.23 -59.43 -6.93
N LEU A 224 18.32 -59.93 -6.09
CA LEU A 224 18.16 -59.43 -4.73
C LEU A 224 19.45 -59.58 -3.91
N GLN A 225 20.16 -60.70 -4.07
CA GLN A 225 21.44 -60.95 -3.41
C GLN A 225 22.50 -59.94 -3.87
N GLU A 226 22.56 -59.64 -5.18
CA GLU A 226 23.43 -58.59 -5.72
C GLU A 226 23.07 -57.21 -5.18
N GLN A 227 21.79 -56.87 -5.11
CA GLN A 227 21.33 -55.61 -4.51
C GLN A 227 21.70 -55.53 -3.03
N VAL A 228 21.51 -56.61 -2.26
CA VAL A 228 21.92 -56.69 -0.85
C VAL A 228 23.44 -56.51 -0.72
N ASN A 229 24.23 -57.14 -1.58
CA ASN A 229 25.68 -57.01 -1.59
C ASN A 229 26.13 -55.60 -1.98
N HIS A 230 25.44 -54.96 -2.94
CA HIS A 230 25.64 -53.57 -3.33
C HIS A 230 25.39 -52.62 -2.14
N TRP A 231 24.26 -52.79 -1.45
CA TRP A 231 23.90 -51.96 -0.31
C TRP A 231 24.81 -52.20 0.90
N LYS A 232 25.23 -53.44 1.16
CA LYS A 232 26.25 -53.76 2.17
C LYS A 232 27.57 -53.06 1.86
N SER A 233 28.06 -53.17 0.63
CA SER A 233 29.30 -52.50 0.20
C SER A 233 29.20 -50.97 0.33
N LYS A 234 28.03 -50.40 0.01
CA LYS A 234 27.77 -48.96 0.14
C LYS A 234 27.68 -48.52 1.60
N LEU A 235 27.12 -49.36 2.47
CA LEU A 235 27.08 -49.13 3.91
C LEU A 235 28.48 -49.16 4.50
N ASP A 236 29.28 -50.17 4.17
CA ASP A 236 30.67 -50.30 4.64
C ASP A 236 31.53 -49.13 4.16
N TYR A 237 31.37 -48.71 2.90
CA TYR A 237 32.01 -47.50 2.38
C TYR A 237 31.63 -46.25 3.17
N ARG A 238 30.34 -46.06 3.47
CA ARG A 238 29.88 -44.90 4.25
C ARG A 238 30.36 -44.96 5.70
N GLN A 239 30.39 -46.14 6.32
CA GLN A 239 30.93 -46.32 7.68
C GLN A 239 32.42 -46.00 7.72
N SER A 240 33.21 -46.48 6.75
CA SER A 240 34.63 -46.16 6.63
C SER A 240 34.88 -44.66 6.40
N LYS A 241 34.06 -44.02 5.54
CA LYS A 241 34.12 -42.57 5.31
C LYS A 241 33.76 -41.79 6.56
N ASN A 242 32.73 -42.19 7.31
CA ASN A 242 32.36 -41.57 8.57
C ASN A 242 33.48 -41.69 9.61
N ALA A 243 34.09 -42.87 9.76
CA ALA A 243 35.22 -43.06 10.66
C ALA A 243 36.41 -42.17 10.31
N THR A 244 36.68 -41.98 9.01
CA THR A 244 37.73 -41.06 8.53
C THR A 244 37.39 -39.60 8.86
N LEU A 245 36.13 -39.18 8.65
CA LEU A 245 35.67 -37.84 8.99
C LEU A 245 35.68 -37.59 10.51
N GLU A 246 35.32 -38.58 11.32
CA GLU A 246 35.39 -38.49 12.79
C GLU A 246 36.84 -38.31 13.27
N ALA A 247 37.80 -39.02 12.65
CA ALA A 247 39.22 -38.84 12.92
C ALA A 247 39.70 -37.43 12.50
N GLU A 248 39.23 -36.90 11.37
CA GLU A 248 39.52 -35.54 10.93
C GLU A 248 38.92 -34.49 11.88
N VAL A 249 37.68 -34.68 12.33
CA VAL A 249 37.04 -33.82 13.33
C VAL A 249 37.81 -33.84 14.65
N ALA A 250 38.28 -35.01 15.10
CA ALA A 250 39.12 -35.11 16.30
C ALA A 250 40.45 -34.36 16.15
N LYS A 251 41.09 -34.44 14.97
CA LYS A 251 42.30 -33.69 14.63
C LYS A 251 42.05 -32.18 14.56
N LEU A 252 40.92 -31.76 14.00
CA LEU A 252 40.53 -30.35 13.93
C LEU A 252 40.19 -29.78 15.31
N ARG A 253 39.55 -30.57 16.18
CA ARG A 253 39.28 -30.19 17.57
C ARG A 253 40.56 -30.00 18.37
N SER A 254 41.51 -30.93 18.26
CA SER A 254 42.83 -30.78 18.91
C SER A 254 43.58 -29.54 18.39
N ARG A 255 43.62 -29.33 17.07
CA ARG A 255 44.20 -28.10 16.48
C ARG A 255 43.46 -26.84 16.94
N GLY A 256 42.14 -26.90 17.09
CA GLY A 256 41.32 -25.82 17.65
C GLY A 256 41.73 -25.49 19.08
N THR A 257 41.84 -26.50 19.94
CA THR A 257 42.30 -26.31 21.33
C THR A 257 43.73 -25.78 21.41
N GLU A 258 44.62 -26.20 20.52
CA GLU A 258 45.98 -25.64 20.41
C GLU A 258 45.95 -24.17 20.01
N SER A 259 45.16 -23.81 18.99
CA SER A 259 45.01 -22.41 18.57
C SER A 259 44.35 -21.54 19.65
N ASP A 260 43.38 -22.07 20.39
CA ASP A 260 42.74 -21.37 21.49
C ASP A 260 43.72 -21.16 22.66
N SER A 261 44.56 -22.16 22.94
CA SER A 261 45.63 -22.04 23.94
C SER A 261 46.68 -21.02 23.52
N ALA A 262 47.06 -20.99 22.24
CA ALA A 262 47.98 -20.01 21.68
C ALA A 262 47.38 -18.59 21.67
N ALA A 263 46.08 -18.46 21.39
CA ALA A 263 45.36 -17.20 21.48
C ALA A 263 45.23 -16.72 22.94
N ALA A 264 44.97 -17.63 23.88
CA ALA A 264 44.94 -17.33 25.31
C ALA A 264 46.33 -16.92 25.84
N GLU A 265 47.40 -17.57 25.37
CA GLU A 265 48.77 -17.20 25.70
C GLU A 265 49.17 -15.87 25.06
N ALA A 266 48.77 -15.60 23.80
CA ALA A 266 48.94 -14.31 23.15
C ALA A 266 48.16 -13.21 23.88
N LEU A 267 46.96 -13.49 24.39
CA LEU A 267 46.19 -12.59 25.26
C LEU A 267 46.85 -12.38 26.63
N ARG A 268 47.48 -13.41 27.21
CA ARG A 268 48.25 -13.28 28.45
C ARG A 268 49.49 -12.43 28.22
N ILE A 269 50.19 -12.64 27.11
CA ILE A 269 51.36 -11.86 26.69
C ILE A 269 50.94 -10.41 26.36
N SER A 270 49.78 -10.20 25.73
CA SER A 270 49.25 -8.85 25.45
C SER A 270 48.84 -8.13 26.74
N LYS A 271 48.22 -8.82 27.69
CA LYS A 271 47.93 -8.28 29.04
C LYS A 271 49.21 -7.95 29.83
N SER A 272 50.32 -8.63 29.53
CA SER A 272 51.63 -8.38 30.14
C SER A 272 52.50 -7.37 29.39
N LYS A 273 52.07 -6.89 28.22
CA LYS A 273 52.82 -5.91 27.41
C LYS A 273 52.09 -4.58 27.36
N ASP A 274 52.82 -3.57 27.82
CA ASP A 274 52.59 -2.13 27.72
C ASP A 274 51.16 -1.64 28.07
N PRO A 275 50.92 -1.18 29.32
CA PRO A 275 49.66 -0.58 29.74
C PRO A 275 49.15 0.55 28.81
N GLN A 276 50.05 1.17 28.05
CA GLN A 276 49.71 2.16 27.03
C GLN A 276 48.92 1.56 25.86
N LEU A 277 49.25 0.34 25.42
CA LEU A 277 48.57 -0.32 24.30
C LEU A 277 47.15 -0.76 24.69
N GLU A 278 46.95 -1.23 25.92
CA GLU A 278 45.61 -1.53 26.45
C GLU A 278 44.76 -0.26 26.61
N LYS A 279 45.35 0.83 27.13
CA LYS A 279 44.67 2.13 27.20
C LYS A 279 44.27 2.61 25.80
N LEU A 280 45.18 2.50 24.83
CA LEU A 280 44.92 2.87 23.45
C LEU A 280 43.86 1.97 22.80
N GLY A 281 43.89 0.66 23.05
CA GLY A 281 42.88 -0.28 22.56
C GLY A 281 41.51 -0.04 23.17
N LYS A 282 41.43 0.26 24.47
CA LYS A 282 40.19 0.70 25.14
C LYS A 282 39.68 1.99 24.52
N TRP A 283 40.56 2.98 24.34
CA TRP A 283 40.22 4.24 23.70
C TRP A 283 39.66 4.01 22.28
N TYR A 284 40.31 3.21 21.42
CA TYR A 284 39.77 2.93 20.07
C TYR A 284 38.41 2.23 20.09
N ARG A 285 38.16 1.31 21.03
CA ARG A 285 36.84 0.68 21.17
C ARG A 285 35.80 1.69 21.62
N GLU A 286 36.12 2.54 22.59
CA GLU A 286 35.23 3.61 23.06
C GLU A 286 34.94 4.62 21.95
N GLN A 287 35.96 5.04 21.19
CA GLN A 287 35.77 5.94 20.05
C GLN A 287 34.96 5.28 18.93
N THR A 288 35.16 3.99 18.67
CA THR A 288 34.37 3.25 17.67
C THR A 288 32.90 3.15 18.09
N LEU A 289 32.63 2.87 19.37
CA LEU A 289 31.27 2.86 19.92
C LEU A 289 30.62 4.25 19.88
N PHE A 290 31.40 5.28 20.18
CA PHE A 290 30.95 6.67 20.09
C PHE A 290 30.60 7.08 18.65
N LEU A 291 31.46 6.74 17.68
CA LEU A 291 31.21 6.97 16.26
C LEU A 291 29.97 6.21 15.77
N LYS A 292 29.80 4.94 16.17
CA LYS A 292 28.59 4.15 15.88
C LYS A 292 27.35 4.85 16.41
N ARG A 293 27.40 5.36 17.65
CA ARG A 293 26.29 6.08 18.27
C ARG A 293 25.96 7.39 17.54
N ILE A 294 26.96 8.17 17.13
CA ILE A 294 26.74 9.40 16.35
C ILE A 294 26.11 9.09 14.98
N GLN A 295 26.51 7.99 14.35
CA GLN A 295 25.91 7.52 13.10
C GLN A 295 24.52 6.90 13.28
N GLY A 296 24.03 6.79 14.52
CA GLY A 296 22.78 6.12 14.84
C GLY A 296 22.83 4.60 14.66
N VAL A 297 24.01 3.99 14.47
CA VAL A 297 24.12 2.53 14.34
C VAL A 297 24.05 1.92 15.74
N ARG A 298 22.97 1.19 16.01
CA ARG A 298 22.73 0.50 17.28
C ARG A 298 23.50 -0.81 17.34
N GLU A 299 23.34 -1.64 16.31
CA GLU A 299 23.91 -2.98 16.28
C GLU A 299 24.22 -3.41 14.84
N ILE A 300 25.28 -4.19 14.66
CA ILE A 300 25.60 -4.88 13.40
C ILE A 300 25.59 -6.36 13.74
N ARG A 301 24.70 -7.11 13.11
CA ARG A 301 24.49 -8.54 13.32
C ARG A 301 24.92 -9.31 12.08
N HIS A 302 25.42 -10.51 12.32
CA HIS A 302 25.69 -11.50 11.27
C HIS A 302 24.68 -12.64 11.46
N PRO A 303 23.69 -12.80 10.56
CA PRO A 303 22.73 -13.88 10.66
C PRO A 303 23.46 -15.22 10.64
N LYS A 304 23.22 -16.08 11.65
CA LYS A 304 23.93 -17.36 11.82
C LYS A 304 23.81 -18.31 10.62
N ASN A 305 22.80 -18.10 9.77
CA ASN A 305 22.45 -18.99 8.68
C ASN A 305 22.98 -18.54 7.31
N SER A 306 23.70 -17.42 7.20
CA SER A 306 24.25 -16.95 5.92
C SER A 306 25.52 -16.15 6.11
N ALA A 307 26.66 -16.68 5.63
CA ALA A 307 27.96 -16.01 5.68
C ALA A 307 28.02 -14.73 4.82
N ASP A 308 27.08 -14.57 3.90
CA ASP A 308 27.03 -13.50 2.90
C ASP A 308 25.99 -12.41 3.23
N GLN A 309 25.54 -12.37 4.49
CA GLN A 309 24.54 -11.40 4.94
C GLN A 309 25.02 -10.60 6.15
N ILE A 310 24.65 -9.33 6.17
CA ILE A 310 24.90 -8.40 7.27
C ILE A 310 23.59 -7.69 7.58
N GLU A 311 23.19 -7.70 8.83
CA GLU A 311 22.04 -6.95 9.32
C GLU A 311 22.55 -5.73 10.09
N ILE A 312 22.10 -4.54 9.71
CA ILE A 312 22.46 -3.28 10.38
C ILE A 312 21.18 -2.70 10.97
N VAL A 313 21.23 -2.42 12.27
CA VAL A 313 20.14 -1.79 13.02
C VAL A 313 20.53 -0.35 13.31
N TRP A 314 19.74 0.60 12.83
CA TRP A 314 19.85 2.01 13.19
C TRP A 314 18.79 2.39 14.21
N ASP A 315 19.20 3.22 15.17
CA ASP A 315 18.34 3.96 16.09
C ASP A 315 18.17 5.36 15.53
N LEU A 316 16.96 5.68 15.08
CA LEU A 316 16.59 6.97 14.53
C LEU A 316 15.98 7.85 15.63
N VAL A 317 15.84 9.13 15.35
CA VAL A 317 15.31 10.09 16.33
C VAL A 317 13.85 9.76 16.65
N GLY A 318 13.53 9.58 17.94
CA GLY A 318 12.14 9.42 18.41
C GLY A 318 11.70 7.98 18.72
N ASN A 319 12.61 7.10 19.18
CA ASN A 319 12.36 5.68 19.46
C ASN A 319 12.01 4.84 18.22
N VAL A 320 12.27 5.37 17.03
CA VAL A 320 12.06 4.66 15.78
C VAL A 320 13.36 3.95 15.43
N SER A 321 13.33 2.63 15.29
CA SER A 321 14.47 1.87 14.78
C SER A 321 14.22 1.41 13.35
N CYS A 322 15.30 1.24 12.60
CA CYS A 322 15.27 0.71 11.24
C CYS A 322 16.28 -0.42 11.12
N THR A 323 15.86 -1.55 10.54
CA THR A 323 16.72 -2.72 10.33
C THR A 323 16.84 -3.03 8.84
N LEU A 324 18.07 -2.93 8.31
CA LEU A 324 18.38 -3.31 6.91
C LEU A 324 19.16 -4.61 6.90
N LEU A 325 18.67 -5.57 6.12
CA LEU A 325 19.39 -6.78 5.77
C LEU A 325 20.09 -6.53 4.44
N ILE A 326 21.41 -6.64 4.43
CA ILE A 326 22.27 -6.50 3.26
C ILE A 326 22.79 -7.89 2.90
N ALA A 327 22.48 -8.36 1.71
CA ALA A 327 23.08 -9.54 1.10
C ALA A 327 24.09 -9.08 0.04
N TYR A 328 25.27 -9.71 0.00
CA TYR A 328 26.21 -9.49 -1.09
C TYR A 328 26.57 -10.81 -1.75
N HIS A 329 26.60 -10.81 -3.07
CA HIS A 329 26.98 -11.97 -3.86
C HIS A 329 28.16 -11.61 -4.76
N ARG A 330 29.05 -12.58 -5.01
CA ARG A 330 30.11 -12.39 -5.99
C ARG A 330 29.54 -12.45 -7.39
N ASP A 331 29.80 -11.41 -8.16
CA ASP A 331 29.47 -11.35 -9.57
C ASP A 331 30.70 -10.82 -10.32
N TYR A 332 31.28 -11.66 -11.16
CA TYR A 332 32.47 -11.32 -11.93
C TYR A 332 32.17 -10.34 -13.08
N THR A 333 30.90 -10.11 -13.41
CA THR A 333 30.48 -9.14 -14.42
C THR A 333 30.36 -7.73 -13.86
N ALA A 334 30.15 -7.60 -12.54
CA ALA A 334 30.06 -6.31 -11.87
C ALA A 334 31.44 -5.65 -11.75
N PRO A 335 31.54 -4.31 -11.90
CA PRO A 335 32.82 -3.58 -11.85
C PRO A 335 33.53 -3.69 -10.50
N SER A 336 32.80 -3.98 -9.42
CA SER A 336 33.34 -4.19 -8.08
C SER A 336 33.65 -5.66 -7.75
N GLY A 337 33.23 -6.60 -8.61
CA GLY A 337 33.26 -8.04 -8.34
C GLY A 337 32.16 -8.53 -7.39
N TYR A 338 31.26 -7.64 -6.95
CA TYR A 338 30.18 -7.94 -6.02
C TYR A 338 28.89 -7.21 -6.43
N VAL A 339 27.75 -7.84 -6.17
CA VAL A 339 26.42 -7.22 -6.26
C VAL A 339 25.82 -7.21 -4.88
N LEU A 340 25.33 -6.04 -4.47
CA LEU A 340 24.59 -5.86 -3.23
C LEU A 340 23.10 -5.90 -3.51
N ASP A 341 22.42 -6.68 -2.69
CA ASP A 341 20.97 -6.63 -2.51
C ASP A 341 20.69 -6.18 -1.07
N ALA A 342 19.67 -5.37 -0.86
CA ALA A 342 19.30 -4.96 0.47
C ALA A 342 17.79 -4.87 0.62
N LYS A 343 17.30 -5.34 1.76
CA LYS A 343 15.89 -5.35 2.09
C LYS A 343 15.70 -4.90 3.53
N PHE A 344 14.71 -4.05 3.73
CA PHE A 344 14.28 -3.68 5.06
C PHE A 344 13.54 -4.83 5.74
N THR A 345 13.94 -5.14 6.97
CA THR A 345 13.26 -6.12 7.82
C THR A 345 12.23 -5.44 8.71
N ASP A 346 12.58 -4.26 9.22
CA ASP A 346 11.73 -3.47 10.11
C ASP A 346 11.94 -1.98 9.81
N VAL A 347 10.90 -1.32 9.28
CA VAL A 347 10.88 0.12 8.99
C VAL A 347 9.48 0.66 9.26
N PRO A 348 9.35 1.83 9.91
CA PRO A 348 8.05 2.43 10.23
C PRO A 348 7.18 2.74 9.00
N TYR A 349 7.81 3.11 7.89
CA TYR A 349 7.15 3.57 6.65
C TYR A 349 7.81 2.94 5.42
N GLN A 350 7.05 2.74 4.35
CA GLN A 350 7.58 2.12 3.13
C GLN A 350 8.63 3.02 2.46
N CYS A 351 9.91 2.65 2.59
CA CYS A 351 11.02 3.38 2.01
C CYS A 351 11.62 2.60 0.83
N SER A 352 11.57 3.18 -0.37
CA SER A 352 12.32 2.65 -1.52
C SER A 352 13.81 3.02 -1.38
N ILE A 353 14.68 2.04 -1.65
CA ILE A 353 16.15 2.19 -1.66
C ILE A 353 16.77 1.69 -2.97
N ALA A 354 15.94 1.46 -3.99
CA ALA A 354 16.37 0.89 -5.26
C ALA A 354 17.37 1.81 -5.99
N ASP A 355 17.19 3.12 -5.89
CA ASP A 355 18.08 4.16 -6.40
C ASP A 355 19.45 4.14 -5.69
N ILE A 356 19.46 4.00 -4.37
CA ILE A 356 20.68 3.91 -3.57
C ILE A 356 21.44 2.61 -3.91
N LEU A 357 20.73 1.49 -4.06
CA LEU A 357 21.32 0.21 -4.45
C LEU A 357 21.88 0.26 -5.87
N LEU A 358 21.15 0.86 -6.82
CA LEU A 358 21.61 1.04 -8.18
C LEU A 358 22.89 1.89 -8.21
N THR A 359 22.90 3.00 -7.47
CA THR A 359 24.07 3.89 -7.36
C THR A 359 25.26 3.16 -6.73
N ALA A 360 25.02 2.41 -5.64
CA ALA A 360 26.03 1.57 -5.00
C ALA A 360 26.66 0.59 -6.01
N ASN A 361 25.84 -0.20 -6.70
CA ASN A 361 26.30 -1.25 -7.60
C ASN A 361 26.95 -0.74 -8.90
N THR A 362 26.58 0.47 -9.37
CA THR A 362 27.08 1.01 -10.64
C THR A 362 28.29 1.93 -10.49
N GLN A 363 28.32 2.77 -9.45
CA GLN A 363 29.33 3.84 -9.34
C GLN A 363 30.56 3.44 -8.52
N HIS A 364 30.44 2.48 -7.61
CA HIS A 364 31.53 2.10 -6.71
C HIS A 364 32.25 0.84 -7.18
N LYS A 365 33.59 0.89 -7.17
CA LYS A 365 34.46 -0.22 -7.63
C LYS A 365 34.88 -1.19 -6.52
N SER A 366 34.45 -0.97 -5.28
CA SER A 366 34.82 -1.82 -4.15
C SER A 366 33.63 -2.06 -3.24
N LEU A 367 33.57 -3.25 -2.63
CA LEU A 367 32.54 -3.60 -1.64
C LEU A 367 32.49 -2.59 -0.49
N GLU A 368 33.64 -2.13 -0.01
CA GLU A 368 33.71 -1.10 1.03
C GLU A 368 33.07 0.22 0.58
N GLY A 369 33.33 0.65 -0.66
CA GLY A 369 32.73 1.87 -1.21
C GLY A 369 31.20 1.75 -1.31
N MET A 370 30.71 0.59 -1.73
CA MET A 370 29.28 0.33 -1.82
C MET A 370 28.60 0.29 -0.44
N LEU A 371 29.20 -0.41 0.54
CA LEU A 371 28.68 -0.47 1.91
C LEU A 371 28.73 0.91 2.57
N ARG A 372 29.76 1.71 2.30
CA ARG A 372 29.84 3.11 2.77
C ARG A 372 28.71 3.95 2.20
N HIS A 373 28.42 3.83 0.91
CA HIS A 373 27.31 4.55 0.28
C HIS A 373 25.97 4.17 0.91
N LEU A 374 25.69 2.87 1.06
CA LEU A 374 24.47 2.39 1.71
C LEU A 374 24.35 2.88 3.16
N THR A 375 25.41 2.73 3.96
CA THR A 375 25.41 3.13 5.38
C THR A 375 25.29 4.63 5.60
N GLN A 376 25.59 5.46 4.60
CA GLN A 376 25.41 6.92 4.66
C GLN A 376 24.01 7.34 4.20
N HIS A 377 23.57 6.83 3.04
CA HIS A 377 22.35 7.34 2.39
C HIS A 377 21.07 6.69 2.91
N VAL A 378 21.10 5.40 3.28
CA VAL A 378 19.92 4.70 3.79
C VAL A 378 19.39 5.32 5.09
N PRO A 379 20.17 5.47 6.18
CA PRO A 379 19.64 6.04 7.41
C PRO A 379 19.21 7.49 7.25
N LEU A 380 19.88 8.26 6.38
CA LEU A 380 19.46 9.62 6.05
C LEU A 380 18.09 9.61 5.36
N ARG A 381 17.87 8.73 4.38
CA ARG A 381 16.59 8.60 3.69
C ARG A 381 15.46 8.21 4.64
N VAL A 382 15.69 7.23 5.53
CA VAL A 382 14.68 6.80 6.50
C VAL A 382 14.39 7.90 7.52
N ARG A 383 15.41 8.65 7.96
CA ARG A 383 15.24 9.81 8.83
C ARG A 383 14.39 10.90 8.17
N ASN A 384 14.72 11.26 6.93
CA ASN A 384 13.98 12.24 6.14
C ASN A 384 12.52 11.86 5.99
N LEU A 385 12.27 10.60 5.66
CA LEU A 385 10.93 10.02 5.58
C LEU A 385 10.20 10.14 6.92
N THR A 386 10.83 9.72 8.01
CA THR A 386 10.22 9.77 9.36
C THR A 386 9.90 11.20 9.81
N GLU A 387 10.80 12.15 9.56
CA GLU A 387 10.58 13.57 9.87
C GLU A 387 9.44 14.14 9.02
N ARG A 388 9.35 13.77 7.74
CA ARG A 388 8.27 14.16 6.83
C ARG A 388 6.92 13.63 7.29
N GLU A 389 6.80 12.33 7.55
CA GLU A 389 5.53 11.73 8.01
C GLU A 389 5.08 12.37 9.33
N ARG A 390 6.01 12.60 10.26
CA ARG A 390 5.71 13.29 11.53
C ARG A 390 5.22 14.72 11.33
N GLU A 391 5.78 15.45 10.36
CA GLU A 391 5.29 16.79 10.02
C GLU A 391 3.89 16.73 9.41
N MET A 392 3.62 15.77 8.52
CA MET A 392 2.30 15.61 7.91
C MET A 392 1.24 15.21 8.94
N GLU A 393 1.56 14.29 9.86
CA GLU A 393 0.71 13.93 10.99
C GLU A 393 0.42 15.15 11.89
N ALA A 394 1.43 15.99 12.16
CA ALA A 394 1.25 17.21 12.94
C ALA A 394 0.36 18.25 12.23
N LEU A 395 0.50 18.41 10.91
CA LEU A 395 -0.34 19.30 10.10
C LEU A 395 -1.78 18.78 10.01
N ALA A 396 -1.96 17.47 9.85
CA ALA A 396 -3.29 16.85 9.86
C ALA A 396 -3.98 16.99 11.23
N ALA A 397 -3.23 16.82 12.33
CA ALA A 397 -3.77 17.02 13.68
C ALA A 397 -4.23 18.47 13.92
N LEU A 398 -3.44 19.45 13.45
CA LEU A 398 -3.81 20.88 13.53
C LEU A 398 -5.08 21.19 12.72
N ALA A 399 -5.28 20.54 11.58
CA ALA A 399 -6.50 20.69 10.79
C ALA A 399 -7.74 20.15 11.52
N VAL A 400 -7.62 19.00 12.19
CA VAL A 400 -8.72 18.39 12.95
C VAL A 400 -9.11 19.20 14.20
N GLU A 401 -8.12 19.77 14.92
CA GLU A 401 -8.41 20.64 16.07
C GLU A 401 -9.22 21.88 15.65
N HIS A 402 -8.94 22.44 14.47
CA HIS A 402 -9.67 23.60 13.97
C HIS A 402 -11.08 23.31 13.49
N GLU A 403 -11.38 22.11 12.97
CA GLU A 403 -12.77 21.72 12.67
C GLU A 403 -13.69 21.73 13.90
N HIS A 404 -13.13 21.55 15.11
CA HIS A 404 -13.93 21.51 16.34
C HIS A 404 -14.23 22.90 16.92
N ASP A 405 -13.42 23.91 16.59
CA ASP A 405 -13.54 25.28 17.13
C ASP A 405 -14.24 26.27 16.17
N ILE A 406 -14.74 25.80 15.02
CA ILE A 406 -15.42 26.63 14.00
C ILE A 406 -16.65 27.37 14.55
N GLU A 407 -17.25 26.91 15.65
CA GLU A 407 -18.41 27.60 16.25
C GLU A 407 -18.04 28.89 16.99
N HIS A 408 -16.76 29.15 17.33
CA HIS A 408 -16.37 30.26 18.23
C HIS A 408 -15.16 31.12 17.83
N MET A 409 -14.54 30.92 16.67
CA MET A 409 -13.39 31.75 16.24
C MET A 409 -13.69 32.66 15.05
N GLU A 410 -13.84 33.96 15.32
CA GLU A 410 -13.83 35.02 14.32
C GLU A 410 -12.39 35.23 13.77
N ASP A 411 -12.28 35.10 12.44
CA ASP A 411 -11.38 35.80 11.51
C ASP A 411 -9.86 35.53 11.42
N ASN A 412 -9.22 34.65 12.20
CA ASN A 412 -7.73 34.63 12.21
C ASN A 412 -6.99 33.38 11.72
N ASN A 413 -7.66 32.30 11.29
CA ASN A 413 -6.93 31.18 10.68
C ASN A 413 -7.52 30.68 9.34
N PRO A 414 -6.87 30.94 8.19
CA PRO A 414 -7.42 30.70 6.86
C PRO A 414 -7.20 29.27 6.31
N TYR A 415 -7.02 28.26 7.17
CA TYR A 415 -6.60 26.91 6.74
C TYR A 415 -7.65 25.84 7.04
N THR A 416 -8.06 25.11 6.01
CA THR A 416 -9.10 24.07 6.10
C THR A 416 -8.60 22.65 5.98
N GLY A 417 -7.40 22.41 5.46
CA GLY A 417 -6.95 21.03 5.33
C GLY A 417 -5.62 20.86 4.62
N VAL A 418 -4.80 19.99 5.19
CA VAL A 418 -3.64 19.40 4.54
C VAL A 418 -3.94 17.92 4.38
N SER A 419 -4.00 17.42 3.16
CA SER A 419 -4.08 15.99 2.89
C SER A 419 -2.77 15.51 2.28
N TYR A 420 -2.27 14.38 2.74
CA TYR A 420 -1.01 13.82 2.28
C TYR A 420 -1.24 12.44 1.67
N ASP A 421 -0.76 12.25 0.43
CA ASP A 421 -0.70 10.96 -0.23
C ASP A 421 0.75 10.41 -0.20
N PRO A 422 1.02 9.35 0.58
CA PRO A 422 2.34 8.76 0.71
C PRO A 422 2.84 8.08 -0.57
N GLU A 423 1.95 7.60 -1.45
CA GLU A 423 2.32 6.90 -2.68
C GLU A 423 2.83 7.87 -3.73
N THR A 424 2.07 8.94 -3.98
CA THR A 424 2.44 9.97 -4.96
C THR A 424 3.43 10.99 -4.41
N ARG A 425 3.66 10.98 -3.09
CA ARG A 425 4.44 11.97 -2.33
C ARG A 425 3.92 13.39 -2.56
N GLN A 426 2.60 13.52 -2.74
CA GLN A 426 1.94 14.78 -2.96
C GLN A 426 1.23 15.23 -1.68
N VAL A 427 1.46 16.47 -1.30
CA VAL A 427 0.75 17.16 -0.22
C VAL A 427 -0.22 18.13 -0.89
N MET A 428 -1.51 17.97 -0.64
CA MET A 428 -2.54 18.92 -1.05
C MET A 428 -2.81 19.85 0.11
N VAL A 429 -2.66 21.16 -0.12
CA VAL A 429 -2.94 22.21 0.86
C VAL A 429 -4.13 23.02 0.36
N HIS A 430 -5.23 23.00 1.10
CA HIS A 430 -6.43 23.77 0.81
C HIS A 430 -6.42 25.09 1.61
N VAL A 431 -6.66 26.20 0.91
CA VAL A 431 -6.65 27.55 1.49
C VAL A 431 -8.05 28.16 1.37
N ASP A 432 -8.82 28.14 2.47
CA ASP A 432 -10.21 28.65 2.51
C ASP A 432 -10.34 30.07 2.00
N ALA A 433 -9.48 30.97 2.48
CA ALA A 433 -9.60 32.40 2.21
C ALA A 433 -9.58 32.71 0.70
N THR A 434 -8.92 31.86 -0.09
CA THR A 434 -8.81 32.05 -1.53
C THR A 434 -9.64 31.04 -2.34
N GLY A 435 -10.03 29.92 -1.71
CA GLY A 435 -10.60 28.74 -2.37
C GLY A 435 -9.62 27.99 -3.26
N ARG A 436 -8.30 28.20 -3.09
CA ARG A 436 -7.25 27.59 -3.92
C ARG A 436 -6.72 26.31 -3.27
N THR A 437 -6.38 25.34 -4.11
CA THR A 437 -5.69 24.11 -3.72
C THR A 437 -4.29 24.09 -4.29
N PHE A 438 -3.29 23.85 -3.45
CA PHE A 438 -1.89 23.72 -3.85
C PHE A 438 -1.48 22.26 -3.77
N ALA A 439 -1.02 21.69 -4.89
CA ALA A 439 -0.42 20.37 -4.93
C ALA A 439 1.10 20.49 -4.86
N LEU A 440 1.69 20.07 -3.75
CA LEU A 440 3.14 20.09 -3.51
C LEU A 440 3.69 18.68 -3.68
N ARG A 441 4.79 18.52 -4.42
CA ARG A 441 5.57 17.27 -4.45
C ARG A 441 6.83 17.45 -3.61
N LEU A 442 7.00 16.56 -2.65
CA LEU A 442 8.15 16.54 -1.77
C LEU A 442 9.25 15.65 -2.35
N ASP A 443 10.48 16.16 -2.43
CA ASP A 443 11.65 15.40 -2.83
C ASP A 443 12.06 14.40 -1.73
N GLU A 444 12.88 13.44 -2.11
CA GLU A 444 13.47 12.41 -1.26
C GLU A 444 14.42 12.95 -0.19
N ASN A 445 14.97 14.13 -0.46
CA ASN A 445 15.86 14.85 0.46
C ASN A 445 15.10 15.80 1.39
N TYR A 446 13.77 15.92 1.27
CA TYR A 446 12.95 16.71 2.19
C TYR A 446 12.97 16.09 3.60
N PRO A 447 13.11 16.87 4.69
CA PRO A 447 13.11 18.34 4.75
C PRO A 447 14.49 19.01 4.58
N TRP A 448 15.58 18.25 4.49
CA TRP A 448 16.95 18.77 4.54
C TRP A 448 17.38 19.55 3.29
N ALA A 449 16.78 19.26 2.14
CA ALA A 449 16.96 20.04 0.93
C ALA A 449 16.38 21.47 1.02
N GLY A 450 15.62 21.78 2.09
CA GLY A 450 14.96 23.06 2.26
C GLY A 450 14.00 23.34 1.09
N ALA A 451 14.08 24.54 0.52
CA ALA A 451 13.17 24.97 -0.54
C ALA A 451 13.30 24.13 -1.82
N ASP A 452 14.47 23.56 -2.11
CA ASP A 452 14.65 22.70 -3.28
C ASP A 452 13.97 21.34 -3.12
N GLY A 453 13.65 20.95 -1.87
CA GLY A 453 12.90 19.76 -1.55
C GLY A 453 11.38 19.90 -1.73
N ILE A 454 10.87 21.10 -2.00
CA ILE A 454 9.45 21.38 -2.17
C ILE A 454 9.22 21.90 -3.59
N ARG A 455 8.46 21.16 -4.41
CA ARG A 455 8.07 21.60 -5.74
C ARG A 455 6.56 21.76 -5.81
N VAL A 456 6.08 22.93 -6.24
CA VAL A 456 4.65 23.11 -6.52
C VAL A 456 4.36 22.50 -7.88
N VAL A 457 3.51 21.47 -7.93
CA VAL A 457 3.18 20.73 -9.16
C VAL A 457 1.96 21.31 -9.83
N ALA A 458 0.96 21.70 -9.05
CA ALA A 458 -0.26 22.31 -9.55
C ALA A 458 -0.78 23.31 -8.54
N VAL A 459 -1.40 24.36 -9.06
CA VAL A 459 -2.24 25.29 -8.30
C VAL A 459 -3.58 25.23 -8.98
N GLU A 460 -4.60 24.73 -8.29
CA GLU A 460 -5.94 24.67 -8.86
C GLU A 460 -6.47 26.11 -8.98
N PRO A 461 -6.76 26.59 -10.20
CA PRO A 461 -7.07 27.99 -10.41
C PRO A 461 -8.46 28.34 -9.86
N ARG A 462 -8.66 29.63 -9.56
CA ARG A 462 -10.02 30.16 -9.48
C ARG A 462 -10.67 29.97 -10.84
N VAL A 463 -11.90 29.48 -10.85
CA VAL A 463 -12.75 29.33 -12.05
C VAL A 463 -12.60 30.58 -12.95
N GLY A 464 -11.82 30.46 -14.04
CA GLY A 464 -11.63 31.54 -15.02
C GLY A 464 -10.20 31.83 -15.49
N ASP A 465 -9.13 31.40 -14.80
CA ASP A 465 -7.73 31.66 -15.22
C ASP A 465 -6.94 30.36 -15.47
N GLU A 466 -6.67 30.05 -16.74
CA GLU A 466 -5.86 28.88 -17.17
C GLU A 466 -4.38 29.24 -17.32
N SER A 467 -3.74 29.74 -16.26
CA SER A 467 -2.29 30.01 -16.28
C SER A 467 -1.50 28.79 -15.82
N MET A 468 -0.87 28.08 -16.75
CA MET A 468 0.03 26.95 -16.46
C MET A 468 1.35 27.39 -15.80
N ASP A 469 1.65 28.70 -15.81
CA ASP A 469 2.90 29.27 -15.32
C ASP A 469 2.91 29.54 -13.80
N GLU A 470 1.75 29.53 -13.13
CA GLU A 470 1.66 29.85 -11.70
C GLU A 470 2.44 28.87 -10.80
N ALA A 471 2.48 27.57 -11.15
CA ALA A 471 3.18 26.58 -10.34
C ALA A 471 4.70 26.81 -10.30
N GLU A 472 5.29 27.28 -11.40
CA GLU A 472 6.72 27.59 -11.48
C GLU A 472 7.04 28.91 -10.74
N GLU A 473 6.15 29.90 -10.83
CA GLU A 473 6.26 31.13 -10.04
C GLU A 473 6.23 30.84 -8.54
N TRP A 474 5.29 30.02 -8.07
CA TRP A 474 5.22 29.63 -6.67
C TRP A 474 6.42 28.79 -6.23
N THR A 475 6.92 27.89 -7.08
CA THR A 475 8.16 27.16 -6.80
C THR A 475 9.35 28.12 -6.65
N THR A 476 9.42 29.15 -7.49
CA THR A 476 10.45 30.20 -7.38
C THR A 476 10.28 31.04 -6.11
N LYS A 477 9.03 31.36 -5.74
CA LYS A 477 8.69 32.08 -4.51
C LYS A 477 9.05 31.29 -3.25
N CYS A 478 8.88 29.96 -3.24
CA CYS A 478 9.35 29.09 -2.16
C CYS A 478 10.85 29.19 -1.96
N ARG A 479 11.61 29.18 -3.07
CA ARG A 479 13.07 29.31 -3.05
C ARG A 479 13.53 30.66 -2.55
N THR A 480 12.94 31.76 -3.03
CA THR A 480 13.33 33.11 -2.61
C THR A 480 12.95 33.43 -1.17
N SER A 481 11.83 32.86 -0.68
CA SER A 481 11.34 33.08 0.68
C SER A 481 12.05 32.21 1.73
N GLY A 482 12.92 31.27 1.31
CA GLY A 482 13.69 30.42 2.20
C GLY A 482 12.83 29.40 2.96
N VAL A 483 11.72 28.96 2.38
CA VAL A 483 10.83 27.94 2.93
C VAL A 483 11.63 26.66 3.15
N ARG A 484 11.66 26.14 4.37
CA ARG A 484 12.35 24.87 4.67
C ARG A 484 11.39 23.72 4.83
N THR A 485 10.20 24.01 5.36
CA THR A 485 9.18 23.00 5.66
C THR A 485 7.83 23.38 5.06
N VAL A 486 6.93 22.42 4.90
CA VAL A 486 5.55 22.67 4.47
C VAL A 486 4.85 23.58 5.47
N LYS A 487 5.18 23.45 6.77
CA LYS A 487 4.72 24.38 7.81
C LYS A 487 5.14 25.83 7.55
N ASP A 488 6.32 26.08 7.00
CA ASP A 488 6.77 27.44 6.62
C ASP A 488 6.12 27.94 5.33
N PHE A 489 5.67 27.02 4.47
CA PHE A 489 4.98 27.36 3.22
C PHE A 489 3.56 27.87 3.48
N ILE A 490 2.86 27.28 4.45
CA ILE A 490 1.48 27.58 4.82
C ILE A 490 1.25 29.10 5.07
N PRO A 491 2.09 29.82 5.85
CA PRO A 491 1.99 31.28 6.01
C PRO A 491 2.14 32.10 4.73
N LEU A 492 2.86 31.61 3.71
CA LEU A 492 3.08 32.33 2.44
C LEU A 492 1.88 32.24 1.49
N LEU A 493 0.92 31.37 1.81
CA LEU A 493 -0.33 31.21 1.08
C LEU A 493 -1.39 32.24 1.48
N LYS A 494 -1.14 33.00 2.55
CA LYS A 494 -1.90 34.21 2.89
C LYS A 494 -1.53 35.34 1.94
#